data_AF-A0AAJ6LF40-F1
#
_entry.id   AF-A0AAJ6LF40-F1
#
_cell.length_a   1.000
_cell.length_b   1.000
_cell.length_c   1.000
_cell.angle_alpha   90.00
_cell.angle_beta   90.00
_cell.angle_gamma   90.00
#
_symmetry.space_group_name_H-M   'P 1'
#
loop_
_entity.id
_entity.type
_entity.pdbx_description
1 polymer ?
#
loop_
_entity_poly.entity_id
_entity_poly.type
_entity_poly.pdbx_seq_one_letter_code
_entity_poly.pdbx_strand_id
1 'polypeptide(L)'
;MTTSTQKFSEFISQDDEGNIRMRLGHSTYFEKGRHIYVVNKNGTEQLITLEVHAAKPWIRENFECERAFQQRKTMAIRLQKSLTRSYPKSFKRAKGSLFWA
;
A
#
# COMPACT_ATOMS: atom_id res chain seq x y z
N MET A 1 10.32 7.28 -28.44
CA MET A 1 9.10 6.50 -28.14
C MET A 1 9.07 6.21 -26.65
N THR A 2 8.07 6.72 -25.94
CA THR A 2 7.83 6.38 -24.53
C THR A 2 6.98 5.12 -24.48
N THR A 3 7.61 3.95 -24.35
CA THR A 3 6.89 2.72 -24.06
C THR A 3 6.28 2.85 -22.67
N SER A 4 4.96 2.98 -22.60
CA SER A 4 4.21 2.90 -21.34
C SER A 4 4.44 1.51 -20.75
N THR A 5 5.31 1.41 -19.74
CA THR A 5 5.50 0.16 -18.99
C THR A 5 4.19 -0.13 -18.27
N GLN A 6 3.38 -1.02 -18.84
CA GLN A 6 2.11 -1.43 -18.23
C GLN A 6 2.44 -2.13 -16.90
N LYS A 7 2.00 -1.53 -15.79
CA LYS A 7 2.27 -2.09 -14.46
C LYS A 7 1.47 -3.37 -14.29
N PHE A 8 2.17 -4.44 -13.93
CA PHE A 8 1.53 -5.73 -13.66
C PHE A 8 0.75 -5.70 -12.34
N SER A 9 1.28 -5.05 -11.29
CA SER A 9 0.63 -4.93 -9.99
C SER A 9 0.17 -3.50 -9.72
N GLU A 10 -1.05 -3.37 -9.24
CA GLU A 10 -1.67 -2.11 -8.89
C GLU A 10 -2.45 -2.26 -7.57
N PHE A 11 -2.05 -1.50 -6.56
CA PHE A 11 -2.79 -1.38 -5.31
C PHE A 11 -4.09 -0.60 -5.54
N ILE A 12 -5.22 -1.14 -5.11
CA ILE A 12 -6.53 -0.49 -5.24
C ILE A 12 -6.92 0.17 -3.92
N SER A 13 -6.98 -0.62 -2.86
CA SER A 13 -7.46 -0.15 -1.56
C SER A 13 -6.99 -1.05 -0.42
N GLN A 14 -7.05 -0.51 0.79
CA GLN A 14 -6.92 -1.26 2.04
C GLN A 14 -8.12 -0.90 2.90
N ASP A 15 -8.77 -1.89 3.50
CA ASP A 15 -9.88 -1.66 4.43
C ASP A 15 -9.39 -1.38 5.86
N ASP A 16 -10.32 -1.09 6.77
CA ASP A 16 -10.03 -0.77 8.17
C ASP A 16 -9.46 -1.97 8.95
N GLU A 17 -9.74 -3.19 8.49
CA GLU A 17 -9.19 -4.44 9.02
C GLU A 17 -7.76 -4.71 8.51
N GLY A 18 -7.27 -3.89 7.58
CA GLY A 18 -5.94 -4.01 6.98
C GLY A 18 -5.86 -4.97 5.79
N ASN A 19 -7.00 -5.52 5.34
CA ASN A 19 -7.11 -6.37 4.17
C ASN A 19 -6.85 -5.56 2.90
N ILE A 20 -6.07 -6.13 1.99
CA ILE A 20 -5.62 -5.45 0.78
C ILE A 20 -6.46 -5.90 -0.42
N ARG A 21 -6.79 -4.95 -1.28
CA ARG A 21 -7.33 -5.20 -2.62
C ARG A 21 -6.34 -4.69 -3.66
N MET A 22 -6.01 -5.55 -4.62
CA MET A 22 -5.03 -5.22 -5.66
C MET A 22 -5.39 -5.89 -6.98
N ARG A 23 -5.02 -5.22 -8.07
CA ARG A 23 -5.10 -5.76 -9.43
C ARG A 23 -3.75 -6.33 -9.81
N LEU A 24 -3.75 -7.58 -10.25
CA LEU A 24 -2.58 -8.26 -10.79
C LEU A 24 -2.90 -8.67 -12.23
N GLY A 25 -2.21 -8.06 -13.19
CA GLY A 25 -2.53 -8.13 -14.61
C GLY A 25 -3.96 -7.66 -14.88
N HIS A 26 -4.79 -8.55 -15.41
CA HIS A 26 -6.19 -8.25 -15.75
C HIS A 26 -7.19 -8.70 -14.68
N SER A 27 -6.72 -9.27 -13.57
CA SER A 27 -7.57 -9.83 -12.51
C SER A 27 -7.45 -9.02 -11.24
N THR A 28 -8.58 -8.83 -10.57
CA THR A 28 -8.63 -8.19 -9.25
C THR A 28 -8.63 -9.26 -8.18
N TYR A 29 -7.81 -9.06 -7.16
CA TYR A 29 -7.66 -9.95 -6.03
C TYR A 29 -7.93 -9.19 -4.74
N PHE A 30 -8.45 -9.92 -3.76
CA PHE A 30 -8.77 -9.40 -2.44
C PHE A 30 -8.25 -10.37 -1.40
N GLU A 31 -7.45 -9.87 -0.46
CA GLU A 31 -7.05 -10.63 0.71
C GLU A 31 -8.12 -10.49 1.79
N LYS A 32 -8.42 -11.54 2.53
CA LYS A 32 -9.25 -11.48 3.74
C LYS A 32 -8.61 -12.38 4.80
N GLY A 33 -8.05 -11.76 5.84
CA GLY A 33 -7.28 -12.48 6.85
C GLY A 33 -6.05 -13.19 6.25
N ARG A 34 -6.07 -14.52 6.19
CA ARG A 34 -4.95 -15.34 5.66
C ARG A 34 -5.23 -15.92 4.26
N HIS A 35 -6.35 -15.56 3.66
CA HIS A 35 -6.84 -16.16 2.42
C HIS A 35 -6.94 -15.10 1.33
N ILE A 36 -6.67 -15.50 0.09
CA ILE A 36 -6.75 -14.61 -1.07
C ILE A 36 -7.91 -15.08 -1.94
N TYR A 37 -8.72 -14.13 -2.36
CA TYR A 37 -9.89 -14.32 -3.20
C TYR A 37 -9.64 -13.62 -4.54
N VAL A 38 -10.11 -14.23 -5.62
CA VAL A 38 -10.21 -13.56 -6.92
C VAL A 38 -11.60 -12.95 -7.06
N VAL A 39 -11.67 -11.71 -7.52
CA VAL A 39 -12.94 -11.02 -7.80
C VAL A 39 -13.31 -11.30 -9.25
N ASN A 40 -14.38 -12.05 -9.45
CA ASN A 40 -14.92 -12.34 -10.77
C ASN A 40 -15.59 -11.11 -11.38
N LYS A 41 -15.83 -11.14 -12.70
CA LYS A 41 -16.50 -10.05 -13.44
C LYS A 41 -17.88 -9.68 -12.86
N ASN A 42 -18.53 -10.66 -12.24
CA ASN A 42 -19.86 -10.51 -11.63
C ASN A 42 -19.80 -9.90 -10.22
N GLY A 43 -18.60 -9.52 -9.75
CA GLY A 43 -18.36 -8.99 -8.40
C GLY A 43 -18.27 -10.06 -7.30
N THR A 44 -18.45 -11.34 -7.64
CA THR A 44 -18.34 -12.43 -6.66
C THR A 44 -16.88 -12.74 -6.33
N GLU A 45 -16.63 -12.98 -5.04
CA GLU A 45 -15.32 -13.34 -4.51
C GLU A 45 -15.19 -14.86 -4.45
N GLN A 46 -14.20 -15.41 -5.15
CA GLN A 46 -13.92 -16.84 -5.15
C GLN A 46 -12.59 -17.10 -4.47
N LEU A 47 -12.59 -17.98 -3.47
CA LEU A 47 -11.38 -18.38 -2.75
C LEU A 47 -10.38 -19.02 -3.71
N ILE A 48 -9.13 -18.57 -3.67
CA ILE A 48 -8.04 -19.19 -4.41
C ILE A 48 -7.64 -20.49 -3.74
N THR A 49 -7.69 -21.58 -4.49
CA THR A 49 -7.28 -22.90 -4.01
C THR A 49 -5.76 -23.02 -3.92
N LEU A 50 -5.29 -24.00 -3.15
CA LEU A 50 -3.86 -24.31 -3.04
C LEU A 50 -3.20 -24.58 -4.39
N GLU A 51 -3.90 -25.26 -5.30
CA GLU A 51 -3.42 -25.54 -6.66
C GLU A 51 -3.15 -24.26 -7.45
N VAL A 52 -4.05 -23.28 -7.35
CA VAL A 52 -3.87 -21.98 -8.02
C VAL A 52 -2.73 -21.20 -7.39
N HIS A 53 -2.57 -21.26 -6.07
CA HIS A 53 -1.41 -20.67 -5.40
C HIS A 53 -0.09 -21.32 -5.83
N ALA A 54 -0.05 -22.64 -6.04
CA ALA A 54 1.12 -23.35 -6.54
C ALA A 54 1.42 -23.00 -8.00
N ALA A 55 0.40 -22.86 -8.85
CA ALA A 55 0.57 -22.47 -10.24
C ALA A 55 0.92 -20.98 -10.43
N LYS A 56 0.50 -20.12 -9.49
CA LYS A 56 0.67 -18.66 -9.53
C LYS A 56 1.22 -18.14 -8.18
N PRO A 57 2.47 -18.49 -7.83
CA PRO A 57 3.06 -18.09 -6.54
C PRO A 57 3.17 -16.57 -6.39
N TRP A 58 3.38 -15.87 -7.51
CA TRP A 58 3.45 -14.41 -7.60
C TRP A 58 2.22 -13.68 -7.05
N ILE A 59 1.07 -14.35 -6.92
CA ILE A 59 -0.10 -13.74 -6.28
C ILE A 59 0.25 -13.41 -4.83
N ARG A 60 0.72 -14.41 -4.07
CA ARG A 60 1.03 -14.22 -2.65
C ARG A 60 2.21 -13.27 -2.46
N GLU A 61 3.25 -13.41 -3.27
CA GLU A 61 4.44 -12.55 -3.22
C GLU A 61 4.08 -11.07 -3.40
N ASN A 62 3.22 -10.73 -4.37
CA ASN A 62 2.80 -9.35 -4.56
C ASN A 62 2.02 -8.80 -3.36
N PHE A 63 1.14 -9.60 -2.75
CA PHE A 63 0.43 -9.21 -1.53
C PHE A 63 1.39 -8.95 -0.36
N GLU A 64 2.39 -9.79 -0.17
CA GLU A 64 3.40 -9.63 0.87
C GLU A 64 4.27 -8.38 0.62
N CYS A 65 4.69 -8.15 -0.62
CA CYS A 65 5.42 -6.95 -1.01
C CYS A 65 4.61 -5.68 -0.76
N GLU A 66 3.35 -5.66 -1.18
CA GLU A 66 2.48 -4.51 -0.99
C GLU A 66 2.20 -4.25 0.49
N ARG A 67 1.97 -5.30 1.28
CA ARG A 67 1.82 -5.17 2.73
C ARG A 67 3.04 -4.52 3.37
N ALA A 68 4.24 -5.00 3.03
CA ALA A 68 5.48 -4.42 3.52
C ALA A 68 5.63 -2.95 3.09
N PHE A 69 5.23 -2.63 1.85
CA PHE A 69 5.25 -1.27 1.34
C PHE A 69 4.29 -0.35 2.12
N GLN A 70 3.04 -0.76 2.35
CA GLN A 70 2.06 0.03 3.10
C GLN A 70 2.48 0.20 4.57
N GLN A 71 3.08 -0.81 5.19
CA GLN A 71 3.64 -0.70 6.53
C GLN A 71 4.77 0.34 6.60
N ARG A 72 5.74 0.28 5.68
CA ARG A 72 6.84 1.25 5.59
C ARG A 72 6.31 2.66 5.35
N LYS A 73 5.34 2.82 4.44
CA LYS A 73 4.68 4.10 4.16
C LYS A 73 3.99 4.66 5.40
N THR A 74 3.23 3.85 6.11
CA THR A 74 2.55 4.24 7.35
C THR A 74 3.55 4.66 8.43
N MET A 75 4.64 3.90 8.59
CA MET A 75 5.70 4.23 9.54
C MET A 75 6.38 5.56 9.20
N ALA A 76 6.71 5.79 7.94
CA ALA A 76 7.31 7.05 7.47
C ALA A 76 6.39 8.25 7.77
N ILE A 77 5.08 8.12 7.49
CA ILE A 77 4.09 9.17 7.80
C ILE A 77 4.04 9.45 9.31
N ARG A 78 4.05 8.40 10.15
CA ARG A 78 4.06 8.56 11.62
C ARG A 78 5.31 9.28 12.12
N LEU A 79 6.48 8.89 11.61
CA LEU A 79 7.76 9.52 11.95
C LEU A 79 7.83 10.99 11.49
N GLN A 80 7.31 11.28 10.30
CA GLN A 80 7.21 12.67 9.82
C GLN A 80 6.34 13.52 10.75
N LYS A 81 5.18 12.99 11.16
CA LYS A 81 4.29 13.67 12.11
C LYS A 81 4.96 13.90 13.46
N SER A 82 5.67 12.90 14.01
CA SER A 82 6.38 13.06 15.29
C SER A 82 7.49 14.11 15.20
N LEU A 83 8.27 14.12 14.11
CA LEU A 83 9.34 15.11 13.89
C LEU A 83 8.79 16.54 13.79
N THR A 84 7.65 16.73 13.10
CA THR A 84 7.00 18.05 13.02
C THR A 84 6.41 18.51 14.37
N ARG A 85 6.06 17.57 15.25
CA ARG A 85 5.58 17.85 16.62
C ARG A 85 6.74 18.17 17.57
N SER A 86 7.89 17.52 17.41
CA SER A 86 9.08 17.72 18.25
C SER A 86 9.89 18.95 17.85
N TYR A 87 9.71 19.51 16.65
CA TYR A 87 10.20 20.85 16.30
C TYR A 87 9.29 21.90 16.96
N PRO A 88 9.71 22.56 18.06
CA PRO A 88 8.84 23.49 18.73
C PRO A 88 8.63 24.73 17.84
N LYS A 89 7.37 25.20 17.72
CA LYS A 89 7.02 26.42 16.97
C LYS A 89 7.83 27.65 17.42
N SER A 90 8.38 27.64 18.64
CA SER A 90 9.31 28.65 19.15
C SER A 90 10.60 28.75 18.34
N PHE A 91 11.12 27.64 17.81
CA PHE A 91 12.35 27.64 17.01
C PHE A 91 12.16 28.28 15.63
N LYS A 92 10.96 28.14 15.02
CA LYS A 92 10.61 28.86 13.79
C LYS A 92 10.45 30.37 14.01
N ARG A 93 9.98 30.80 15.19
CA ARG A 93 9.91 32.23 15.55
C ARG A 93 11.30 32.85 15.72
N ALA A 94 12.26 32.12 16.29
CA ALA A 94 13.63 32.60 16.48
C ALA A 94 14.36 32.87 15.15
N LYS A 95 14.10 32.09 14.09
CA LYS A 95 14.64 32.32 12.73
C LYS A 95 14.01 33.54 12.02
N GLY A 96 12.81 33.98 12.44
CA GLY A 96 12.11 35.13 11.85
C GLY A 96 12.47 36.47 12.48
N SER A 97 13.05 36.50 13.68
CA SER A 97 13.44 37.75 14.36
C SER A 97 14.90 38.16 14.11
N LEU A 98 15.64 37.43 13.29
CA LEU A 98 17.05 37.73 12.95
C LEU A 98 17.19 38.60 11.68
N PHE A 99 16.09 39.00 11.04
CA PHE A 99 16.08 39.77 9.79
C PHE A 99 15.46 41.16 9.88
N TRP A 100 15.14 41.63 11.09
CA TRP A 100 14.73 43.01 11.34
C TRP A 100 15.36 43.48 12.65
N ALA A 101 16.60 43.93 12.55
CA ALA A 101 17.28 44.78 13.53
C ALA A 101 17.63 46.10 12.83
#